data_AF-A0A439CYU3-F1
#
_entry.id   AF-A0A439CYU3-F1
#
_cell.length_a   1.000
_cell.length_b   1.000
_cell.length_c   1.000
_cell.angle_alpha   90.00
_cell.angle_beta   90.00
_cell.angle_gamma   90.00
#
_symmetry.space_group_name_H-M   'P 1'
#
loop_
_entity.id
_entity.type
_entity.pdbx_description
1 polymer ?
#
loop_
_entity_poly.entity_id
_entity_poly.type
_entity_poly.pdbx_seq_one_letter_code
_entity_poly.pdbx_strand_id
1 'polypeptide(L)'
;MVQHHGYFQYPHLKLLIVLLRVWVRFSSADKIRRDKALAPPDVEHERIKIPSREPGRYILADLYYPPGFRASSPLFPRPPILVN
;
A
#
# COMPACT_ATOMS: atom_id res chain seq x y z
N MET A 1 -16.98 -41.04 -36.38
CA MET A 1 -17.78 -39.97 -35.74
C MET A 1 -16.98 -38.69 -35.80
N VAL A 2 -17.25 -37.87 -36.82
CA VAL A 2 -16.50 -36.63 -37.07
C VAL A 2 -16.99 -35.59 -36.06
N GLN A 3 -16.17 -35.33 -35.04
CA GLN A 3 -16.42 -34.26 -34.09
C GLN A 3 -16.29 -32.94 -34.84
N HIS A 4 -17.43 -32.36 -35.23
CA HIS A 4 -17.53 -30.97 -35.65
C HIS A 4 -17.10 -30.10 -34.47
N HIS A 5 -15.79 -29.84 -34.37
CA HIS A 5 -15.25 -28.75 -33.58
C HIS A 5 -15.83 -27.47 -34.16
N GLY A 6 -16.98 -27.07 -33.63
CA GLY A 6 -17.81 -26.03 -34.20
C GLY A 6 -17.00 -24.76 -34.26
N TYR A 7 -16.91 -24.15 -35.45
CA TYR A 7 -16.20 -22.89 -35.72
C TYR A 7 -16.54 -21.79 -34.68
N PHE A 8 -17.69 -21.88 -34.02
CA PHE A 8 -18.18 -20.99 -32.98
C PHE A 8 -17.68 -21.28 -31.54
N GLN A 9 -17.09 -22.44 -31.26
CA GLN A 9 -16.54 -22.75 -29.94
C GLN A 9 -15.30 -21.92 -29.62
N TYR A 10 -14.42 -21.73 -30.59
CA TYR A 10 -13.20 -20.95 -30.42
C TYR A 10 -13.48 -19.47 -30.06
N PRO A 11 -14.31 -18.72 -30.80
CA PRO A 11 -14.62 -17.34 -30.43
C PRO A 11 -15.38 -17.26 -29.09
N HIS A 12 -16.26 -18.22 -28.78
CA HIS A 12 -16.96 -18.25 -27.50
C HIS A 12 -16.00 -18.46 -26.32
N LEU A 13 -15.09 -19.43 -26.43
CA LEU A 13 -14.07 -19.68 -25.41
C LEU A 13 -13.13 -18.47 -25.26
N LYS A 14 -12.71 -17.88 -26.37
CA LYS A 14 -11.87 -16.67 -26.36
C LYS A 14 -12.58 -15.50 -25.68
N LEU A 15 -13.86 -15.28 -25.97
CA LEU A 15 -14.68 -14.25 -25.34
C LEU A 15 -14.80 -14.48 -23.82
N LEU A 16 -15.08 -15.72 -23.40
CA LEU A 16 -15.17 -16.09 -21.98
C LEU A 16 -13.84 -15.84 -21.25
N ILE A 17 -12.71 -16.25 -21.84
CA ILE A 17 -11.37 -16.02 -21.26
C ILE A 17 -11.07 -14.51 -21.16
N VAL A 18 -11.40 -13.73 -22.18
CA VAL A 18 -11.20 -12.27 -22.17
C VAL A 18 -12.04 -11.62 -21.07
N LEU A 19 -13.33 -11.97 -20.96
CA LEU A 19 -14.21 -11.49 -19.91
C LEU A 19 -13.69 -11.86 -18.52
N LEU A 20 -13.23 -13.10 -18.33
CA LEU A 20 -12.65 -13.55 -17.06
C LEU A 20 -11.40 -12.73 -16.69
N ARG A 21 -10.49 -12.49 -17.64
CA ARG A 21 -9.27 -11.67 -17.38
C ARG A 21 -9.63 -10.24 -16.99
N VAL A 22 -10.61 -9.65 -17.66
CA VAL A 22 -11.09 -8.31 -17.35
C VAL A 22 -11.67 -8.28 -15.94
N TRP A 23 -12.53 -9.25 -15.60
CA TRP A 23 -13.13 -9.34 -14.27
C TRP A 23 -12.10 -9.52 -13.15
N VAL A 24 -11.09 -10.39 -13.34
CA VAL A 24 -10.00 -10.58 -12.37
C VAL A 24 -9.21 -9.29 -12.14
N ARG A 25 -8.95 -8.50 -13.20
CA ARG A 25 -8.27 -7.21 -13.07
C ARG A 25 -9.09 -6.20 -12.26
N PHE A 26 -10.39 -6.10 -12.53
CA PHE A 26 -11.27 -5.22 -11.76
C PHE A 26 -11.40 -5.67 -10.29
N SER A 27 -11.56 -6.97 -10.04
CA SER A 27 -11.66 -7.50 -8.67
C SER A 27 -10.36 -7.30 -7.86
N SER A 28 -9.20 -7.37 -8.52
CA SER A 28 -7.90 -7.12 -7.86
C SER A 28 -7.72 -5.64 -7.48
N ALA A 29 -8.23 -4.71 -8.28
CA ALA A 29 -8.22 -3.29 -7.94
C ALA A 29 -9.07 -2.99 -6.69
N ASP A 30 -10.21 -3.67 -6.52
CA ASP A 30 -11.04 -3.52 -5.32
C ASP A 30 -10.38 -4.04 -4.05
N LYS A 31 -9.55 -5.10 -4.12
CA LYS A 31 -8.77 -5.56 -2.97
C LYS A 31 -7.77 -4.50 -2.49
N ILE A 32 -7.00 -3.91 -3.42
CA ILE A 32 -6.04 -2.85 -3.11
C ILE A 32 -6.72 -1.63 -2.47
N ARG A 33 -7.94 -1.29 -2.91
CA ARG A 33 -8.73 -0.19 -2.33
C ARG A 33 -9.17 -0.48 -0.90
N ARG A 34 -9.50 -1.74 -0.55
CA ARG A 34 -9.87 -2.11 0.83
C ARG A 34 -8.67 -2.03 1.78
N ASP A 35 -7.49 -2.44 1.33
CA ASP A 35 -6.28 -2.35 2.17
C ASP A 35 -5.94 -0.90 2.52
N LYS A 36 -6.16 0.03 1.57
CA LYS A 36 -6.04 1.47 1.84
C LYS A 36 -7.11 2.02 2.78
N ALA A 37 -8.30 1.42 2.83
CA ALA A 37 -9.36 1.82 3.77
C ALA A 37 -9.06 1.36 5.21
N LEU A 38 -8.23 0.33 5.38
CA LEU A 38 -7.74 -0.14 6.67
C LEU A 38 -6.47 0.59 7.13
N ALA A 39 -5.76 1.25 6.20
CA ALA A 39 -4.64 2.09 6.56
C ALA A 39 -5.15 3.30 7.37
N PRO A 40 -4.51 3.63 8.51
CA PRO A 40 -4.84 4.85 9.23
C PRO A 40 -4.66 6.07 8.31
N PRO A 41 -5.42 7.17 8.56
CA PRO A 41 -5.33 8.40 7.76
C PRO A 41 -3.89 8.89 7.68
N ASP A 42 -3.54 9.63 6.61
CA ASP A 42 -2.18 10.17 6.37
C ASP A 42 -1.58 10.72 7.67
N VAL A 43 -0.69 9.92 8.27
CA VAL A 43 0.01 10.32 9.49
C VAL A 43 1.13 11.24 9.03
N GLU A 44 1.06 12.50 9.46
CA GLU A 44 2.16 13.43 9.26
C GLU A 44 3.43 12.83 9.88
N HIS A 45 4.44 12.65 9.04
CA HIS A 45 5.75 12.15 9.43
C HIS A 45 6.81 13.19 9.10
N GLU A 46 7.78 13.31 9.98
CA GLU A 46 8.92 14.21 9.82
C GLU A 46 10.15 13.40 9.47
N ARG A 47 10.76 13.69 8.32
CA ARG A 47 12.01 13.04 7.92
C ARG A 47 13.19 13.77 8.54
N ILE A 48 13.89 13.10 9.45
CA ILE A 48 15.05 13.64 10.14
C ILE A 48 16.35 13.01 9.65
N LYS A 49 17.44 13.78 9.75
CA LYS A 49 18.80 13.32 9.46
C LYS A 49 19.54 13.13 10.77
N ILE A 50 19.82 11.89 11.13
CA ILE A 50 20.60 11.55 12.32
C ILE A 50 22.06 11.43 11.90
N PRO A 51 22.99 12.19 12.51
CA PRO A 51 24.41 12.06 12.20
C PRO A 51 24.90 10.67 12.59
N SER A 52 25.59 10.00 11.67
CA SER A 52 26.26 8.73 11.96
C SER A 52 27.61 8.97 12.66
N ARG A 53 28.16 7.92 13.26
CA ARG A 53 29.54 7.93 13.78
C ARG A 53 30.58 8.08 12.68
N GLU A 54 30.24 7.66 11.46
CA GLU A 54 31.07 7.84 10.27
C GLU A 54 30.92 9.27 9.71
N PRO A 55 32.02 10.03 9.57
CA PRO A 55 31.96 11.40 9.06
C PRO A 55 31.43 11.43 7.62
N GLY A 56 30.47 12.31 7.36
CA GLY A 56 29.84 12.47 6.04
C GLY A 56 28.64 11.55 5.78
N ARG A 57 28.31 10.65 6.72
CA ARG A 57 27.16 9.76 6.60
C ARG A 57 26.01 10.21 7.52
N TYR A 58 24.81 10.25 6.96
CA TYR A 58 23.58 10.51 7.70
C TYR A 58 22.65 9.30 7.61
N ILE A 59 21.99 8.99 8.72
CA ILE A 59 20.90 8.03 8.77
C ILE A 59 19.61 8.83 8.55
N LEU A 60 18.85 8.46 7.54
CA LEU A 60 17.51 9.00 7.32
C LEU A 60 16.54 8.20 8.17
N ALA A 61 15.80 8.89 9.04
CA ALA A 61 14.74 8.28 9.83
C ALA A 61 13.44 9.06 9.61
N ASP A 62 12.33 8.34 9.58
CA ASP A 62 10.99 8.92 9.51
C ASP A 62 10.38 8.87 10.92
N LEU A 63 10.03 10.03 11.45
CA LEU A 63 9.49 10.20 12.79
C LEU A 63 7.98 10.41 12.71
N TYR A 64 7.22 9.56 13.40
CA TYR A 64 5.76 9.59 13.41
C TYR A 64 5.24 10.19 14.71
N TYR A 65 4.27 11.10 14.61
CA TYR A 65 3.62 11.68 15.77
C TYR A 65 2.15 11.26 15.83
N PRO A 66 1.59 11.01 17.03
CA PRO A 66 0.17 10.79 17.16
C PRO A 66 -0.61 12.10 16.89
N PRO A 67 -1.86 12.00 16.41
CA PRO A 67 -2.66 13.18 16.07
C PRO A 67 -2.85 14.08 17.30
N GLY A 68 -2.60 15.39 17.12
CA GLY A 68 -2.70 16.39 18.20
C GLY A 68 -1.44 16.53 19.06
N PHE A 69 -0.39 15.75 18.81
CA PHE A 69 0.89 15.90 19.49
C PHE A 69 1.63 17.16 19.01
N ARG A 70 2.06 18.00 19.94
CA ARG A 70 2.94 19.14 19.70
C ARG A 70 4.21 18.94 20.51
N ALA A 71 5.33 18.65 19.82
CA ALA A 71 6.63 18.38 20.44
C ALA A 71 7.15 19.50 21.36
N SER A 72 6.64 20.73 21.18
CA SER A 72 7.03 21.93 21.94
C SER A 72 6.13 22.27 23.13
N SER A 73 5.10 21.46 23.43
CA SER A 73 4.18 21.78 24.53
C SER A 73 4.76 21.31 25.88
N PRO A 74 4.99 22.22 26.85
CA PRO A 74 5.54 21.87 28.16
C PRO A 74 4.55 21.11 29.06
N LEU A 75 3.29 20.96 28.61
CA LEU A 75 2.20 20.38 29.38
C LEU A 75 2.03 18.86 29.17
N PHE A 76 2.76 18.25 28.24
CA PHE A 76 2.64 16.82 27.94
C PHE A 76 3.85 16.04 28.46
N PRO A 77 3.65 14.97 29.25
CA PRO A 77 4.73 14.05 29.58
C PRO A 77 5.29 13.43 28.30
N ARG A 78 6.62 13.27 28.22
CA ARG A 78 7.30 12.72 27.05
C ARG A 78 6.76 11.30 26.78
N PRO A 79 6.13 11.04 25.62
CA PRO A 79 5.60 9.71 25.32
C PRO A 79 6.74 8.70 25.13
N PRO A 80 6.50 7.40 25.37
CA PRO A 80 7.47 6.36 25.05
C PRO A 80 7.76 6.34 23.55
N ILE A 81 9.04 6.13 23.20
CA ILE A 81 9.50 6.07 21.81
C ILE A 81 9.60 4.60 21.40
N LEU A 82 8.93 4.25 20.30
CA LEU A 82 9.05 2.95 19.65
C LEU A 82 10.03 3.06 18.48
N VAL A 83 10.97 2.12 18.38
CA VAL A 83 11.92 1.99 17.27
C VAL A 83 11.66 0.65 16.59
N ASN A 84 11.55 0.66 15.25
CA ASN A 84 11.35 -0.52 14.41
C ASN A 84 12.54 -0.69 13.46
#